data_AF-C0XP43-F1
#
_entry.id   AF-C0XP43-F1
#
_cell.length_a   1.000
_cell.length_b   1.000
_cell.length_c   1.000
_cell.angle_alpha   90.00
_cell.angle_beta   90.00
_cell.angle_gamma   90.00
#
_symmetry.space_group_name_H-M   'P 1'
#
loop_
_entity.id
_entity.type
_entity.pdbx_description
1 polymer ?
#
loop_
_entity_poly.entity_id
_entity_poly.type
_entity_poly.pdbx_seq_one_letter_code
_entity_poly.pdbx_strand_id
1 'polypeptide(L)'
;MPEQYHPRRPPAVAPAPRRALPREIYVRRRVAALVLLGLVVILVFTVARQCAVSEPAPAEQPAPAAVPQEIAQSRPVALVVPSISLSAEFEQADCRVKDGAINPATMNLACAYTAPDRPYELPGPDAGDVVVIAGHTGAGLPGVFDQLYDARAGAHTVSEGDALYVRTETSGENWLKYVATDLHDPTKDALAQDPAVWGTGPTPGRLLTISCIQPLLSDSVRNAVVGWQFAEVVAGVP
;
A
#
# COMPACT_ATOMS: atom_id res chain seq x y z
N MET A 1 73.43 -36.83 40.95
CA MET A 1 73.07 -35.43 40.61
C MET A 1 74.19 -34.89 39.72
N PRO A 2 73.90 -34.45 38.49
CA PRO A 2 74.89 -34.33 37.41
C PRO A 2 75.67 -33.00 37.43
N GLU A 3 76.90 -33.10 36.94
CA GLU A 3 77.89 -32.03 36.74
C GLU A 3 77.44 -31.08 35.62
N GLN A 4 77.30 -29.79 35.92
CA GLN A 4 76.89 -28.77 34.95
C GLN A 4 78.07 -28.37 34.05
N TYR A 5 77.96 -28.70 32.77
CA TYR A 5 78.84 -28.25 31.70
C TYR A 5 78.39 -26.89 31.17
N HIS A 6 79.27 -25.88 31.21
CA HIS A 6 79.11 -24.63 30.45
C HIS A 6 80.37 -24.35 29.62
N PRO A 7 80.27 -24.38 28.27
CA PRO A 7 81.41 -24.17 27.38
C PRO A 7 81.79 -22.69 27.27
N ARG A 8 83.10 -22.44 27.14
CA ARG A 8 83.72 -21.12 26.92
C ARG A 8 83.36 -20.55 25.53
N ARG A 9 83.11 -19.24 25.46
CA ARG A 9 82.92 -18.49 24.20
C ARG A 9 84.21 -18.50 23.36
N PRO A 10 84.14 -18.72 22.03
CA PRO A 10 85.27 -18.52 21.13
C PRO A 10 85.52 -17.01 20.88
N PRO A 11 86.74 -16.62 20.49
CA PRO A 11 87.13 -15.22 20.33
C PRO A 11 86.53 -14.61 19.05
N ALA A 12 86.28 -13.30 19.09
CA ALA A 12 85.72 -12.55 17.97
C ALA A 12 86.75 -12.42 16.82
N VAL A 13 86.36 -12.83 15.62
CA VAL A 13 87.13 -12.68 14.39
C VAL A 13 86.86 -11.30 13.79
N ALA A 14 87.92 -10.54 13.49
CA ALA A 14 87.83 -9.24 12.84
C ALA A 14 87.35 -9.38 11.38
N PRO A 15 86.50 -8.47 10.88
CA PRO A 15 85.96 -8.56 9.53
C PRO A 15 87.02 -8.20 8.46
N ALA A 16 87.06 -8.99 7.40
CA ALA A 16 87.94 -8.79 6.24
C ALA A 16 87.54 -7.57 5.39
N PRO A 17 88.49 -6.90 4.69
CA PRO A 17 88.20 -5.73 3.88
C PRO A 17 87.42 -6.12 2.61
N ARG A 18 86.33 -5.39 2.33
CA ARG A 18 85.50 -5.59 1.14
C ARG A 18 86.23 -5.08 -0.10
N ARG A 19 86.56 -5.97 -1.04
CA ARG A 19 87.04 -5.59 -2.38
C ARG A 19 85.94 -4.86 -3.16
N ALA A 20 86.25 -3.66 -3.65
CA ALA A 20 85.37 -2.92 -4.54
C ALA A 20 85.24 -3.64 -5.89
N LEU A 21 84.00 -3.83 -6.35
CA LEU A 21 83.70 -4.48 -7.63
C LEU A 21 84.14 -3.59 -8.81
N PRO A 22 84.60 -4.18 -9.93
CA PRO A 22 85.02 -3.45 -11.13
C PRO A 22 83.94 -2.48 -11.65
N ARG A 23 84.37 -1.27 -12.06
CA ARG A 23 83.53 -0.14 -12.48
C ARG A 23 82.51 -0.51 -13.57
N GLU A 24 82.84 -1.44 -14.46
CA GLU A 24 81.96 -1.88 -15.54
C GLU A 24 80.71 -2.63 -15.07
N ILE A 25 80.84 -3.44 -14.01
CA ILE A 25 79.71 -4.18 -13.41
C ILE A 25 78.77 -3.18 -12.73
N TYR A 26 79.32 -2.12 -12.13
CA TYR A 26 78.54 -1.05 -11.52
C TYR A 26 77.71 -0.26 -12.55
N VAL A 27 78.30 0.06 -13.70
CA VAL A 27 77.60 0.77 -14.80
C VAL A 27 76.50 -0.10 -15.41
N ARG A 28 76.78 -1.38 -15.70
CA ARG A 28 75.76 -2.31 -16.24
C ARG A 28 74.57 -2.49 -15.29
N ARG A 29 74.81 -2.57 -13.98
CA ARG A 29 73.74 -2.65 -12.97
C ARG A 29 72.90 -1.37 -12.88
N ARG A 30 73.52 -0.19 -13.02
CA ARG A 30 72.79 1.08 -13.05
C ARG A 30 71.94 1.24 -14.31
N VAL A 31 72.44 0.82 -15.47
CA VAL A 31 71.66 0.85 -16.72
C VAL A 31 70.47 -0.11 -16.64
N ALA A 32 70.66 -1.34 -16.16
CA ALA A 32 69.57 -2.29 -15.95
C ALA A 32 68.51 -1.77 -14.94
N ALA A 33 68.94 -1.12 -13.86
CA ALA A 33 68.04 -0.50 -12.90
C ALA A 33 67.24 0.67 -13.50
N LEU A 34 67.85 1.49 -14.36
CA LEU A 34 67.16 2.59 -15.04
C LEU A 34 66.13 2.10 -16.07
N VAL A 35 66.43 1.01 -16.79
CA VAL A 35 65.48 0.38 -17.72
C VAL A 35 64.29 -0.22 -16.96
N LEU A 36 64.53 -0.91 -15.84
CA LEU A 36 63.47 -1.41 -14.97
C LEU A 36 62.63 -0.29 -14.38
N LEU A 37 63.26 0.81 -13.93
CA LEU A 37 62.55 1.99 -13.43
C LEU A 37 61.66 2.60 -14.53
N GLY A 38 62.17 2.72 -15.76
CA GLY A 38 61.41 3.20 -16.91
C GLY A 38 60.17 2.33 -17.21
N LEU A 39 60.33 0.99 -17.17
CA LEU A 39 59.22 0.06 -17.35
C LEU A 39 58.17 0.17 -16.23
N VAL A 40 58.59 0.34 -14.97
CA VAL A 40 57.67 0.55 -13.84
C VAL A 40 56.91 1.86 -13.99
N VAL A 41 57.57 2.94 -14.39
CA VAL A 41 56.92 4.25 -14.62
C VAL A 41 55.90 4.14 -15.75
N ILE A 42 56.24 3.48 -16.86
CA ILE A 42 55.29 3.25 -17.97
C ILE A 42 54.09 2.42 -17.51
N LEU A 43 54.31 1.35 -16.73
CA LEU A 43 53.23 0.53 -16.19
C LEU A 43 52.29 1.35 -15.28
N VAL A 44 52.84 2.16 -14.37
CA VAL A 44 52.06 3.04 -13.48
C VAL A 44 51.24 4.05 -14.28
N PHE A 45 51.80 4.65 -15.34
CA PHE A 45 51.06 5.58 -16.20
C PHE A 45 49.95 4.90 -17.01
N THR A 46 50.13 3.64 -17.43
CA THR A 46 49.07 2.89 -18.14
C THR A 46 47.91 2.49 -17.24
N VAL A 47 48.17 2.14 -15.97
CA VAL A 47 47.12 1.85 -14.98
C VAL A 47 46.39 3.11 -14.56
N ALA A 48 47.09 4.23 -14.37
CA ALA A 48 46.48 5.51 -14.02
C ALA A 48 45.51 6.05 -15.11
N ARG A 49 45.77 5.75 -16.39
CA ARG A 49 44.86 6.13 -17.49
C ARG A 49 43.56 5.34 -17.55
N GLN A 50 43.47 4.17 -16.92
CA GLN A 50 42.24 3.38 -16.85
C GLN A 50 41.32 3.82 -15.68
N CYS A 51 41.76 4.76 -14.85
CA CYS A 51 40.97 5.37 -13.77
C CYS A 51 40.41 6.76 -14.13
N ALA A 52 40.31 7.09 -15.42
CA ALA A 52 39.48 8.21 -15.85
C ALA A 52 38.01 7.86 -15.59
N VAL A 53 37.58 8.14 -14.36
CA VAL A 53 36.20 8.04 -13.90
C VAL A 53 35.36 8.94 -14.80
N SER A 54 34.47 8.35 -15.59
CA SER A 54 33.39 9.09 -16.24
C SER A 54 32.57 9.79 -15.16
N GLU A 55 32.46 11.11 -15.27
CA GLU A 55 31.58 11.93 -14.45
C GLU A 55 30.14 11.37 -14.58
N PRO A 56 29.48 10.96 -13.47
CA PRO A 56 28.11 10.46 -13.56
C PRO A 56 27.22 11.63 -13.96
N ALA A 57 26.31 11.37 -14.91
CA ALA A 57 25.26 12.33 -15.27
C ALA A 57 24.54 12.83 -14.01
N PRO A 58 24.09 14.10 -13.97
CA PRO A 58 23.36 14.62 -12.82
C PRO A 58 22.19 13.69 -12.49
N ALA A 59 22.20 13.14 -11.28
CA ALA A 59 21.07 12.38 -10.79
C ALA A 59 19.85 13.31 -10.82
N GLU A 60 18.83 12.89 -11.56
CA GLU A 60 17.52 13.52 -11.51
C GLU A 60 17.05 13.46 -10.05
N GLN A 61 16.99 14.62 -9.40
CA GLN A 61 16.47 14.71 -8.05
C GLN A 61 15.07 14.12 -8.06
N PRO A 62 14.73 13.18 -7.16
CA PRO A 62 13.34 12.79 -6.98
C PRO A 62 12.56 14.08 -6.78
N ALA A 63 11.54 14.31 -7.62
CA ALA A 63 10.59 15.37 -7.39
C ALA A 63 10.16 15.29 -5.91
N PRO A 64 9.98 16.42 -5.21
CA PRO A 64 9.42 16.39 -3.87
C PRO A 64 8.21 15.48 -3.90
N ALA A 65 8.18 14.47 -3.02
CA ALA A 65 7.00 13.63 -2.86
C ALA A 65 5.80 14.57 -2.79
N ALA A 66 4.85 14.40 -3.72
CA ALA A 66 3.66 15.23 -3.75
C ALA A 66 3.12 15.28 -2.31
N VAL A 67 2.90 16.50 -1.80
CA VAL A 67 2.10 16.70 -0.59
C VAL A 67 0.87 15.81 -0.80
N PRO A 68 0.52 14.87 0.12
CA PRO A 68 -0.63 14.02 -0.10
C PRO A 68 -1.78 14.93 -0.51
N GLN A 69 -2.29 14.77 -1.75
CA GLN A 69 -3.46 15.53 -2.14
C GLN A 69 -4.51 15.17 -1.10
N GLU A 70 -4.98 16.18 -0.37
CA GLU A 70 -6.10 16.03 0.53
C GLU A 70 -7.23 15.43 -0.31
N ILE A 71 -7.65 14.21 0.04
CA ILE A 71 -8.64 13.47 -0.75
C ILE A 71 -9.98 14.12 -0.47
N ALA A 72 -10.39 15.06 -1.33
CA ALA A 72 -11.71 15.67 -1.24
C ALA A 72 -12.81 14.62 -1.39
N GLN A 73 -13.98 14.84 -0.78
CA GLN A 73 -15.15 13.99 -1.00
C GLN A 73 -15.51 13.93 -2.49
N SER A 74 -15.83 12.74 -3.01
CA SER A 74 -16.22 12.57 -4.42
C SER A 74 -16.95 11.26 -4.65
N ARG A 75 -17.46 11.04 -5.87
CA ARG A 75 -18.25 9.83 -6.15
C ARG A 75 -17.37 8.58 -5.99
N PRO A 76 -17.90 7.52 -5.37
CA PRO A 76 -17.24 6.23 -5.36
C PRO A 76 -17.19 5.64 -6.76
N VAL A 77 -16.07 4.98 -7.09
CA VAL A 77 -15.85 4.29 -8.37
C VAL A 77 -15.62 2.79 -8.19
N ALA A 78 -15.19 2.37 -7.01
CA ALA A 78 -15.04 0.95 -6.67
C ALA A 78 -15.21 0.71 -5.16
N LEU A 79 -15.69 -0.47 -4.79
CA LEU A 79 -15.86 -0.92 -3.41
C LEU A 79 -15.47 -2.38 -3.29
N VAL A 80 -14.72 -2.72 -2.23
CA VAL A 80 -14.28 -4.09 -1.97
C VAL A 80 -14.48 -4.44 -0.49
N VAL A 81 -15.01 -5.63 -0.22
CA VAL A 81 -15.05 -6.24 1.12
C VAL A 81 -14.39 -7.63 1.02
N PRO A 82 -13.10 -7.74 1.38
CA PRO A 82 -12.33 -8.97 1.14
C PRO A 82 -12.88 -10.20 1.87
N SER A 83 -13.35 -10.04 3.11
CA SER A 83 -13.83 -11.15 3.96
C SER A 83 -14.98 -11.95 3.33
N ILE A 84 -15.77 -11.29 2.47
CA ILE A 84 -16.94 -11.88 1.78
C ILE A 84 -16.76 -11.94 0.27
N SER A 85 -15.55 -11.66 -0.24
CA SER A 85 -15.25 -11.62 -1.68
C SER A 85 -16.19 -10.71 -2.49
N LEU A 86 -16.63 -9.60 -1.90
CA LEU A 86 -17.48 -8.61 -2.56
C LEU A 86 -16.59 -7.59 -3.27
N SER A 87 -16.86 -7.36 -4.56
CA SER A 87 -16.28 -6.29 -5.35
C SER A 87 -17.39 -5.64 -6.18
N ALA A 88 -17.47 -4.31 -6.15
CA ALA A 88 -18.51 -3.54 -6.80
C ALA A 88 -17.92 -2.35 -7.56
N GLU A 89 -18.45 -2.12 -8.76
CA GLU A 89 -18.32 -0.87 -9.49
C GLU A 89 -19.57 0.00 -9.24
N PHE A 90 -19.54 1.26 -9.69
CA PHE A 90 -20.59 2.23 -9.38
C PHE A 90 -21.30 2.79 -10.61
N GLU A 91 -22.59 3.06 -10.42
CA GLU A 91 -23.39 3.91 -11.30
C GLU A 91 -22.82 5.35 -11.29
N GLN A 92 -22.87 6.02 -12.44
CA GLN A 92 -22.36 7.39 -12.56
C GLN A 92 -23.24 8.42 -11.82
N ALA A 93 -24.53 8.12 -11.64
CA ALA A 93 -25.50 8.98 -10.98
C ALA A 93 -25.84 8.45 -9.58
N ASP A 94 -26.46 9.31 -8.76
CA ASP A 94 -26.97 8.88 -7.46
C ASP A 94 -28.05 7.82 -7.60
N CYS A 95 -28.22 7.01 -6.56
CA CYS A 95 -29.30 6.06 -6.46
C CYS A 95 -30.65 6.75 -6.69
N ARG A 96 -31.48 6.14 -7.53
CA ARG A 96 -32.85 6.61 -7.73
C ARG A 96 -33.65 6.32 -6.47
N VAL A 97 -34.67 7.13 -6.24
CA VAL A 97 -35.73 6.82 -5.27
C VAL A 97 -36.99 6.48 -6.06
N LYS A 98 -37.62 5.35 -5.72
CA LYS A 98 -38.90 4.92 -6.28
C LYS A 98 -39.81 4.50 -5.13
N ASP A 99 -41.01 5.08 -5.09
CA ASP A 99 -42.01 4.79 -4.05
C ASP A 99 -41.47 4.99 -2.62
N GLY A 100 -40.61 6.00 -2.43
CA GLY A 100 -39.99 6.32 -1.14
C GLY A 100 -38.80 5.43 -0.73
N ALA A 101 -38.41 4.47 -1.58
CA ALA A 101 -37.30 3.56 -1.32
C ALA A 101 -36.13 3.77 -2.30
N ILE A 102 -34.91 3.53 -1.81
CA ILE A 102 -33.69 3.52 -2.64
C ILE A 102 -33.80 2.37 -3.65
N ASN A 103 -33.56 2.69 -4.92
CA ASN A 103 -33.73 1.77 -6.06
C ASN A 103 -32.60 1.96 -7.08
N PRO A 104 -31.45 1.26 -6.91
CA PRO A 104 -30.35 1.28 -7.88
C PRO A 104 -30.84 1.03 -9.32
N ALA A 105 -30.22 1.66 -10.31
CA ALA A 105 -30.63 1.54 -11.72
C ALA A 105 -30.33 0.17 -12.33
N THR A 106 -29.29 -0.50 -11.85
CA THR A 106 -28.73 -1.72 -12.43
C THR A 106 -28.52 -2.79 -11.37
N MET A 107 -28.64 -4.06 -11.76
CA MET A 107 -28.46 -5.18 -10.82
C MET A 107 -27.01 -5.34 -10.34
N ASN A 108 -26.04 -4.99 -11.18
CA ASN A 108 -24.63 -5.34 -11.03
C ASN A 108 -23.72 -4.18 -10.63
N LEU A 109 -24.25 -2.97 -10.47
CA LEU A 109 -23.50 -1.81 -9.96
C LEU A 109 -24.12 -1.31 -8.66
N ALA A 110 -23.26 -0.80 -7.78
CA ALA A 110 -23.69 -0.04 -6.62
C ALA A 110 -23.96 1.41 -7.01
N CYS A 111 -24.64 2.17 -6.15
CA CYS A 111 -24.82 3.60 -6.32
C CYS A 111 -24.60 4.30 -4.98
N ALA A 112 -24.06 5.51 -5.01
CA ALA A 112 -24.10 6.41 -3.86
C ALA A 112 -25.47 7.08 -3.78
N TYR A 113 -25.96 7.38 -2.58
CA TYR A 113 -27.20 8.12 -2.41
C TYR A 113 -26.94 9.43 -1.67
N THR A 114 -27.06 10.53 -2.42
CA THR A 114 -27.12 11.89 -1.90
C THR A 114 -28.46 12.51 -2.31
N ALA A 115 -28.99 13.43 -1.51
CA ALA A 115 -30.21 14.15 -1.84
C ALA A 115 -30.22 15.54 -1.17
N PRO A 116 -30.77 16.59 -1.81
CA PRO A 116 -30.78 17.94 -1.25
C PRO A 116 -31.48 18.09 0.11
N ASP A 117 -32.41 17.19 0.42
CA ASP A 117 -33.21 17.15 1.65
C ASP A 117 -32.66 16.15 2.68
N ARG A 118 -31.53 15.51 2.40
CA ARG A 118 -30.87 14.55 3.28
C ARG A 118 -29.46 15.03 3.62
N PRO A 119 -28.97 14.78 4.84
CA PRO A 119 -27.62 15.18 5.21
C PRO A 119 -26.57 14.21 4.67
N TYR A 120 -26.85 13.47 3.59
CA TYR A 120 -25.99 12.38 3.14
C TYR A 120 -24.87 12.93 2.25
N GLU A 121 -23.64 12.61 2.60
CA GLU A 121 -22.44 13.12 1.94
C GLU A 121 -21.79 12.07 1.04
N LEU A 122 -20.87 12.53 0.18
CA LEU A 122 -20.04 11.66 -0.63
C LEU A 122 -18.84 11.13 0.20
N PRO A 123 -18.29 9.97 -0.14
CA PRO A 123 -17.16 9.41 0.59
C PRO A 123 -15.91 10.29 0.49
N GLY A 124 -15.28 10.51 1.64
CA GLY A 124 -14.00 11.18 1.83
C GLY A 124 -13.56 11.07 3.31
N PRO A 125 -12.27 11.29 3.63
CA PRO A 125 -11.78 11.27 5.01
C PRO A 125 -12.50 12.28 5.93
N ASP A 126 -12.91 13.41 5.35
CA ASP A 126 -13.58 14.51 6.04
C ASP A 126 -15.09 14.56 5.76
N ALA A 127 -15.71 13.40 5.47
CA ALA A 127 -17.17 13.27 5.42
C ALA A 127 -17.78 13.70 6.76
N GLY A 128 -18.52 14.81 6.76
CA GLY A 128 -19.11 15.43 7.94
C GLY A 128 -20.36 14.73 8.44
N ASP A 129 -20.92 13.85 7.62
CA ASP A 129 -22.09 13.03 7.96
C ASP A 129 -22.10 11.72 7.17
N VAL A 130 -23.18 10.95 7.28
CA VAL A 130 -23.30 9.59 6.76
C VAL A 130 -23.18 9.53 5.24
N VAL A 131 -22.36 8.60 4.77
CA VAL A 131 -22.27 8.20 3.37
C VAL A 131 -23.19 7.00 3.14
N VAL A 132 -24.02 7.04 2.10
CA VAL A 132 -24.96 5.95 1.80
C VAL A 132 -24.61 5.31 0.47
N ILE A 133 -24.38 4.00 0.48
CA ILE A 133 -24.15 3.20 -0.71
C ILE A 133 -25.21 2.08 -0.75
N ALA A 134 -25.88 1.93 -1.88
CA ALA A 134 -26.87 0.89 -2.08
C ALA A 134 -26.57 0.02 -3.29
N GLY A 135 -27.06 -1.22 -3.25
CA GLY A 135 -26.91 -2.18 -4.31
C GLY A 135 -28.02 -3.22 -4.29
N HIS A 136 -28.32 -3.79 -5.44
CA HIS A 136 -29.32 -4.87 -5.52
C HIS A 136 -28.77 -6.18 -4.97
N THR A 137 -29.68 -6.94 -4.40
CA THR A 137 -29.54 -8.38 -4.15
C THR A 137 -30.59 -9.08 -5.00
N GLY A 138 -30.26 -10.20 -5.60
CA GLY A 138 -31.13 -10.86 -6.56
C GLY A 138 -31.66 -12.22 -6.14
N ALA A 139 -32.90 -12.48 -6.52
CA ALA A 139 -33.50 -13.80 -6.52
C ALA A 139 -33.49 -14.35 -7.96
N GLY A 140 -32.39 -14.96 -8.38
CA GLY A 140 -32.24 -15.61 -9.69
C GLY A 140 -31.41 -14.84 -10.74
N LEU A 141 -31.16 -13.55 -10.54
CA LEU A 141 -30.14 -12.78 -11.26
C LEU A 141 -29.09 -12.30 -10.26
N PRO A 142 -27.78 -12.36 -10.55
CA PRO A 142 -26.78 -11.87 -9.61
C PRO A 142 -26.96 -10.39 -9.31
N GLY A 143 -27.06 -10.05 -8.03
CA GLY A 143 -27.01 -8.69 -7.50
C GLY A 143 -25.60 -8.33 -7.04
N VAL A 144 -25.23 -7.06 -7.18
CA VAL A 144 -23.91 -6.54 -6.76
C VAL A 144 -23.64 -6.77 -5.28
N PHE A 145 -24.69 -6.80 -4.45
CA PHE A 145 -24.63 -6.96 -3.00
C PHE A 145 -25.22 -8.28 -2.52
N ASP A 146 -25.22 -9.32 -3.37
CA ASP A 146 -25.64 -10.67 -2.98
C ASP A 146 -24.82 -11.21 -1.80
N GLN A 147 -23.53 -10.85 -1.73
CA GLN A 147 -22.63 -11.37 -0.71
C GLN A 147 -22.81 -10.70 0.65
N LEU A 148 -23.61 -9.63 0.82
CA LEU A 148 -23.76 -8.95 2.13
C LEU A 148 -24.60 -9.74 3.14
N TYR A 149 -25.48 -10.61 2.65
CA TYR A 149 -26.44 -11.33 3.51
C TYR A 149 -26.76 -12.71 2.95
N ASP A 150 -26.61 -13.74 3.76
CA ASP A 150 -27.06 -15.08 3.43
C ASP A 150 -28.53 -15.25 3.84
N ALA A 151 -29.43 -15.15 2.85
CA ALA A 151 -30.86 -15.32 3.07
C ALA A 151 -31.25 -16.74 3.51
N ARG A 152 -30.42 -17.76 3.25
CA ARG A 152 -30.68 -19.14 3.67
C ARG A 152 -30.26 -19.36 5.11
N ALA A 153 -29.12 -18.82 5.51
CA ALA A 153 -28.67 -18.83 6.91
C ALA A 153 -29.43 -17.81 7.78
N GLY A 154 -30.06 -16.80 7.15
CA GLY A 154 -30.75 -15.73 7.85
C GLY A 154 -29.79 -14.83 8.61
N ALA A 155 -28.61 -14.54 8.05
CA ALA A 155 -27.57 -13.77 8.73
C ALA A 155 -26.74 -12.91 7.77
N HIS A 156 -26.17 -11.84 8.31
CA HIS A 156 -25.10 -11.10 7.64
C HIS A 156 -23.88 -12.02 7.47
N THR A 157 -23.18 -11.85 6.35
CA THR A 157 -21.91 -12.52 6.05
C THR A 157 -20.72 -11.71 6.53
N VAL A 158 -20.88 -10.39 6.63
CA VAL A 158 -19.95 -9.45 7.25
C VAL A 158 -20.01 -9.62 8.77
N SER A 159 -18.84 -9.56 9.41
CA SER A 159 -18.72 -9.46 10.87
C SER A 159 -18.24 -8.06 11.29
N GLU A 160 -18.61 -7.62 12.50
CA GLU A 160 -17.99 -6.42 13.09
C GLU A 160 -16.46 -6.57 13.12
N GLY A 161 -15.75 -5.50 12.75
CA GLY A 161 -14.29 -5.52 12.56
C GLY A 161 -13.82 -5.84 11.14
N ASP A 162 -14.68 -6.35 10.26
CA ASP A 162 -14.34 -6.54 8.84
C ASP A 162 -14.07 -5.20 8.16
N ALA A 163 -13.21 -5.23 7.13
CA ALA A 163 -12.82 -4.04 6.40
C ALA A 163 -13.57 -3.91 5.06
N LEU A 164 -14.05 -2.69 4.80
CA LEU A 164 -14.57 -2.25 3.51
C LEU A 164 -13.65 -1.16 2.96
N TYR A 165 -13.35 -1.24 1.67
CA TYR A 165 -12.47 -0.30 0.98
C TYR A 165 -13.26 0.41 -0.12
N VAL A 166 -13.21 1.73 -0.16
CA VAL A 166 -13.84 2.53 -1.21
C VAL A 166 -12.78 3.33 -1.95
N ARG A 167 -12.78 3.26 -3.27
CA ARG A 167 -12.03 4.16 -4.14
C ARG A 167 -12.99 5.19 -4.71
N THR A 168 -12.55 6.45 -4.81
CA THR A 168 -13.35 7.57 -5.29
C THR A 168 -12.69 8.22 -6.50
N GLU A 169 -13.42 9.10 -7.19
CA GLU A 169 -12.89 9.84 -8.34
C GLU A 169 -11.64 10.67 -7.97
N THR A 170 -11.57 11.16 -6.74
CA THR A 170 -10.46 12.00 -6.24
C THR A 170 -9.39 11.24 -5.47
N SER A 171 -9.60 9.97 -5.09
CA SER A 171 -8.63 9.23 -4.28
C SER A 171 -7.44 8.70 -5.08
N GLY A 172 -7.50 8.76 -6.41
CA GLY A 172 -6.48 8.21 -7.30
C GLY A 172 -6.37 6.70 -7.09
N GLU A 173 -5.16 6.22 -6.78
CA GLU A 173 -4.93 4.80 -6.46
C GLU A 173 -5.16 4.45 -4.98
N ASN A 174 -5.41 5.45 -4.13
CA ASN A 174 -5.65 5.22 -2.71
C ASN A 174 -7.09 4.77 -2.46
N TRP A 175 -7.25 4.04 -1.37
CA TRP A 175 -8.52 3.53 -0.88
C TRP A 175 -8.84 4.13 0.48
N LEU A 176 -10.09 4.52 0.67
CA LEU A 176 -10.68 4.86 1.96
C LEU A 176 -11.05 3.55 2.65
N LYS A 177 -10.37 3.21 3.75
CA LYS A 177 -10.67 2.03 4.54
C LYS A 177 -11.69 2.38 5.62
N TYR A 178 -12.73 1.56 5.69
CA TYR A 178 -13.75 1.58 6.72
C TYR A 178 -13.77 0.23 7.45
N VAL A 179 -14.24 0.22 8.69
CA VAL A 179 -14.37 -0.97 9.54
C VAL A 179 -15.82 -1.15 9.95
N ALA A 180 -16.37 -2.36 9.83
CA ALA A 180 -17.74 -2.66 10.23
C ALA A 180 -17.92 -2.45 11.73
N THR A 181 -18.96 -1.72 12.12
CA THR A 181 -19.27 -1.39 13.53
C THR A 181 -20.60 -1.94 14.00
N ASP A 182 -21.54 -2.17 13.09
CA ASP A 182 -22.90 -2.60 13.41
C ASP A 182 -23.57 -3.24 12.20
N LEU A 183 -24.53 -4.13 12.48
CA LEU A 183 -25.28 -4.91 11.49
C LEU A 183 -26.76 -4.80 11.82
N HIS A 184 -27.57 -4.45 10.83
CA HIS A 184 -29.00 -4.27 11.00
C HIS A 184 -29.80 -4.93 9.88
N ASP A 185 -30.96 -5.48 10.23
CA ASP A 185 -31.88 -6.13 9.30
C ASP A 185 -33.32 -5.58 9.39
N PRO A 186 -33.52 -4.24 9.33
CA PRO A 186 -34.82 -3.62 9.55
C PRO A 186 -35.81 -3.96 8.43
N THR A 187 -37.10 -3.85 8.75
CA THR A 187 -38.13 -3.84 7.71
C THR A 187 -38.02 -2.57 6.86
N LYS A 188 -38.49 -2.63 5.62
CA LYS A 188 -38.38 -1.51 4.67
C LYS A 188 -39.07 -0.24 5.16
N ASP A 189 -40.20 -0.38 5.85
CA ASP A 189 -40.96 0.71 6.45
C ASP A 189 -40.28 1.30 7.69
N ALA A 190 -39.56 0.48 8.47
CA ALA A 190 -38.84 0.93 9.65
C ALA A 190 -37.52 1.64 9.33
N LEU A 191 -36.81 1.20 8.28
CA LEU A 191 -35.46 1.66 7.96
C LEU A 191 -35.37 3.19 7.95
N ALA A 192 -36.29 3.90 7.28
CA ALA A 192 -36.19 5.34 7.07
C ALA A 192 -36.20 6.19 8.35
N GLN A 193 -36.63 5.63 9.48
CA GLN A 193 -36.76 6.33 10.77
C GLN A 193 -35.93 5.67 11.88
N ASP A 194 -35.09 4.69 11.56
CA ASP A 194 -34.37 3.92 12.57
C ASP A 194 -33.11 4.69 13.06
N PRO A 195 -33.12 5.26 14.29
CA PRO A 195 -31.97 6.00 14.79
C PRO A 195 -30.77 5.09 15.09
N ALA A 196 -30.96 3.77 15.21
CA ALA A 196 -29.84 2.84 15.36
C ALA A 196 -29.04 2.72 14.06
N VAL A 197 -29.69 2.86 12.91
CA VAL A 197 -29.03 2.84 11.59
C VAL A 197 -28.44 4.20 11.24
N TRP A 198 -29.25 5.26 11.35
CA TRP A 198 -28.93 6.60 10.84
C TRP A 198 -28.26 7.52 11.86
N GLY A 199 -28.30 7.19 13.15
CA GLY A 199 -27.96 8.11 14.22
C GLY A 199 -29.08 9.12 14.52
N THR A 200 -28.81 10.02 15.47
CA THR A 200 -29.76 11.08 15.91
C THR A 200 -29.26 12.49 15.57
N GLY A 201 -28.14 12.59 14.86
CA GLY A 201 -27.47 13.80 14.42
C GLY A 201 -26.32 13.42 13.47
N PRO A 202 -25.45 14.36 13.10
CA PRO A 202 -24.36 14.06 12.16
C PRO A 202 -23.46 12.93 12.66
N THR A 203 -23.12 12.00 11.76
CA THR A 203 -22.21 10.88 12.03
C THR A 203 -20.98 10.92 11.13
N PRO A 204 -20.00 11.80 11.39
CA PRO A 204 -18.79 11.91 10.57
C PRO A 204 -18.05 10.60 10.37
N GLY A 205 -17.64 10.33 9.13
CA GLY A 205 -16.93 9.12 8.75
C GLY A 205 -17.77 7.83 8.76
N ARG A 206 -19.06 7.90 9.07
CA ARG A 206 -19.97 6.74 8.96
C ARG A 206 -20.32 6.49 7.51
N LEU A 207 -20.30 5.22 7.10
CA LEU A 207 -20.78 4.75 5.82
C LEU A 207 -21.82 3.65 6.06
N LEU A 208 -22.89 3.63 5.28
CA LEU A 208 -23.89 2.57 5.26
C LEU A 208 -23.86 1.86 3.91
N THR A 209 -23.74 0.54 3.92
CA THR A 209 -24.10 -0.28 2.76
C THR A 209 -25.49 -0.86 2.96
N ILE A 210 -26.40 -0.65 2.01
CA ILE A 210 -27.80 -1.06 2.09
C ILE A 210 -28.13 -1.98 0.91
N SER A 211 -28.65 -3.17 1.18
CA SER A 211 -29.25 -4.05 0.17
C SER A 211 -30.59 -4.61 0.63
N CYS A 212 -31.34 -5.19 -0.31
CA CYS A 212 -32.56 -5.93 0.02
C CYS A 212 -32.21 -7.33 0.53
N ILE A 213 -32.88 -7.83 1.58
CA ILE A 213 -32.85 -9.27 1.89
C ILE A 213 -33.87 -9.93 0.97
N GLN A 214 -33.41 -10.68 -0.03
CA GLN A 214 -34.27 -11.40 -0.97
C GLN A 214 -34.57 -12.82 -0.49
N PRO A 215 -35.78 -13.09 0.04
CA PRO A 215 -36.22 -14.46 0.30
C PRO A 215 -36.47 -15.22 -1.00
N LEU A 216 -36.31 -16.55 -0.95
CA LEU A 216 -36.69 -17.43 -2.05
C LEU A 216 -38.23 -17.38 -2.19
N LEU A 217 -38.73 -16.83 -3.31
CA LEU A 217 -40.13 -16.85 -3.74
C LEU A 217 -41.09 -15.80 -3.15
N SER A 218 -40.61 -14.74 -2.51
CA SER A 218 -41.47 -13.63 -2.07
C SER A 218 -40.79 -12.27 -2.22
N ASP A 219 -41.57 -11.20 -2.08
CA ASP A 219 -41.01 -9.85 -2.07
C ASP A 219 -40.05 -9.66 -0.89
N SER A 220 -38.97 -8.93 -1.15
CA SER A 220 -38.10 -8.45 -0.08
C SER A 220 -38.84 -7.38 0.73
N VAL A 221 -39.07 -7.66 2.01
CA VAL A 221 -39.68 -6.72 2.98
C VAL A 221 -38.69 -6.20 4.01
N ARG A 222 -37.42 -6.63 3.94
CA ARG A 222 -36.35 -6.26 4.86
C ARG A 222 -35.10 -5.84 4.09
N ASN A 223 -34.26 -5.04 4.72
CA ASN A 223 -32.96 -4.67 4.18
C ASN A 223 -31.86 -5.31 5.01
N ALA A 224 -30.72 -5.59 4.39
CA ALA A 224 -29.46 -5.82 5.10
C ALA A 224 -28.70 -4.51 5.08
N VAL A 225 -28.35 -4.01 6.26
CA VAL A 225 -27.60 -2.77 6.44
C VAL A 225 -26.36 -3.08 7.25
N VAL A 226 -25.21 -2.62 6.76
CA VAL A 226 -23.95 -2.65 7.51
C VAL A 226 -23.50 -1.22 7.74
N GLY A 227 -23.26 -0.87 9.00
CA GLY A 227 -22.60 0.36 9.38
C GLY A 227 -21.08 0.17 9.40
N TRP A 228 -20.38 1.12 8.80
CA TRP A 228 -18.94 1.15 8.70
C TRP A 228 -18.42 2.49 9.21
N GLN A 229 -17.26 2.49 9.86
CA GLN A 229 -16.59 3.69 10.34
C GLN A 229 -15.27 3.88 9.59
N PHE A 230 -15.03 5.10 9.07
CA PHE A 230 -13.77 5.46 8.44
C PHE A 230 -12.61 5.26 9.41
N ALA A 231 -11.56 4.60 8.93
CA ALA A 231 -10.37 4.29 9.71
C ALA A 231 -9.15 5.07 9.20
N GLU A 232 -8.83 4.95 7.92
CA GLU A 232 -7.60 5.48 7.33
C GLU A 232 -7.65 5.48 5.80
N VAL A 233 -6.68 6.17 5.19
CA VAL A 233 -6.39 6.06 3.75
C VAL A 233 -5.25 5.06 3.57
N VAL A 234 -5.41 4.10 2.65
CA VAL A 234 -4.41 3.07 2.35
C VAL A 234 -4.07 3.04 0.86
N ALA A 235 -2.87 2.59 0.51
CA ALA A 235 -2.40 2.51 -0.88
C ALA A 235 -2.96 1.30 -1.66
N GLY A 236 -3.69 0.39 -1.01
CA GLY A 236 -4.23 -0.81 -1.66
C GLY A 236 -5.13 -1.63 -0.74
N VAL A 237 -5.86 -2.57 -1.35
CA VAL A 237 -6.66 -3.58 -0.64
C VAL A 237 -5.76 -4.78 -0.31
N PRO A 238 -5.72 -5.25 0.96
CA PRO A 238 -4.93 -6.41 1.36
C PRO A 238 -5.31 -7.72 0.66
#